data_AF-A0A6N9ITW2-F1
#
_entry.id   AF-A0A6N9ITW2-F1
#
_cell.length_a   1.000
_cell.length_b   1.000
_cell.length_c   1.000
_cell.angle_alpha   90.00
_cell.angle_beta   90.00
_cell.angle_gamma   90.00
#
_symmetry.space_group_name_H-M   'P 1'
#
loop_
_entity.id
_entity.type
_entity.pdbx_description
1 polymer ?
#
loop_
_entity_poly.entity_id
_entity_poly.type
_entity_poly.pdbx_seq_one_letter_code
_entity_poly.pdbx_strand_id
1 'polypeptide(L)' 'MTTKYSTIQKEVEQKILEQYSSLEEFAKEQKLDYSEINAMFHDGGIKDADVSTVIEVCSAVGIDVNELAKKIK' A
#
# COMPACT_ATOMS: atom_id res chain seq x y z
N MET A 1 10.11 -6.06 17.76
CA MET A 1 10.66 -4.98 16.91
C MET A 1 9.78 -4.85 15.69
N THR A 2 8.95 -3.81 15.63
CA THR A 2 8.19 -3.46 14.42
C THR A 2 9.19 -2.87 13.42
N THR A 3 9.26 -3.42 12.22
CA THR A 3 10.16 -2.92 11.15
C THR A 3 9.59 -1.64 10.54
N LYS A 4 10.44 -0.74 10.03
CA LYS A 4 10.01 0.50 9.33
C LYS A 4 8.96 0.21 8.24
N TYR A 5 9.12 -0.91 7.53
CA TYR A 5 8.19 -1.38 6.49
C TYR A 5 6.81 -1.74 7.03
N SER A 6 6.71 -2.37 8.21
CA SER A 6 5.42 -2.71 8.83
C SER A 6 4.64 -1.46 9.25
N THR A 7 5.33 -0.39 9.69
CA THR A 7 4.69 0.89 10.01
C THR A 7 4.13 1.54 8.75
N ILE A 8 4.93 1.59 7.68
CA ILE A 8 4.51 2.16 6.39
C ILE A 8 3.31 1.41 5.81
N GLN A 9 3.36 0.08 5.84
CA GLN A 9 2.28 -0.77 5.35
C GLN A 9 0.96 -0.48 6.05
N LYS A 10 0.98 -0.33 7.39
CA LYS A 10 -0.20 0.05 8.16
C LYS A 10 -0.71 1.45 7.84
N GLU A 11 0.19 2.42 7.64
CA GLU A 11 -0.22 3.78 7.26
C GLU A 11 -0.91 3.81 5.88
N VAL A 12 -0.35 3.10 4.90
CA VAL A 12 -0.94 3.01 3.55
C VAL A 12 -2.26 2.24 3.60
N GLU A 13 -2.32 1.12 4.31
CA GLU A 13 -3.53 0.32 4.49
C GLU A 13 -4.64 1.16 5.16
N GLN A 14 -4.30 1.88 6.23
CA GLN A 14 -5.26 2.74 6.92
C GLN A 14 -5.79 3.84 5.99
N LYS A 15 -4.92 4.48 5.20
CA LYS A 15 -5.31 5.49 4.20
C LYS A 15 -6.26 4.95 3.13
N ILE A 16 -6.11 3.69 2.75
CA ILE A 16 -7.04 3.00 1.86
C ILE A 16 -8.38 2.83 2.60
N LEU A 17 -8.36 2.28 3.82
CA LEU A 17 -9.57 2.01 4.58
C LEU A 17 -10.33 3.27 5.07
N GLU A 18 -9.70 4.44 5.04
CA GLU A 18 -10.35 5.74 5.26
C GLU A 18 -11.24 6.17 4.07
N GLN A 19 -10.93 5.68 2.87
CA GLN A 19 -11.62 6.04 1.62
C GLN A 19 -12.47 4.90 1.05
N TYR A 20 -12.14 3.66 1.39
CA TYR A 20 -12.74 2.43 0.87
C TYR A 20 -13.14 1.50 2.02
N SER A 21 -14.17 0.69 1.85
CA SER A 21 -14.64 -0.23 2.91
C SER A 21 -13.72 -1.43 3.09
N SER A 22 -12.91 -1.77 2.07
CA SER A 22 -11.92 -2.87 2.12
C SER A 22 -10.84 -2.71 1.06
N LEU A 23 -9.75 -3.49 1.20
CA LEU A 23 -8.71 -3.61 0.17
C LEU A 23 -9.25 -4.18 -1.15
N GLU A 24 -10.27 -5.05 -1.08
CA GLU A 24 -10.92 -5.63 -2.26
C GLU A 24 -11.73 -4.58 -3.03
N GLU A 25 -12.49 -3.74 -2.32
CA GLU A 25 -13.23 -2.64 -2.93
C GLU A 25 -12.27 -1.64 -3.58
N PHE A 26 -11.20 -1.28 -2.87
CA PHE A 26 -10.14 -0.43 -3.40
C PHE A 26 -9.53 -0.99 -4.69
N ALA A 27 -9.12 -2.26 -4.69
CA ALA A 27 -8.54 -2.91 -5.86
C ALA A 27 -9.52 -2.89 -7.04
N LYS A 28 -10.80 -3.16 -6.78
CA LYS A 28 -11.86 -3.12 -7.80
C LYS A 28 -12.08 -1.72 -8.38
N GLU A 29 -12.16 -0.69 -7.55
CA GLU A 29 -12.37 0.69 -8.01
C GLU A 29 -11.18 1.23 -8.81
N GLN A 30 -9.96 0.92 -8.35
CA GLN A 30 -8.73 1.33 -9.03
C GLN A 30 -8.34 0.42 -10.19
N LYS A 31 -9.10 -0.66 -10.44
CA LYS A 31 -8.82 -1.69 -11.46
C LYS A 31 -7.43 -2.33 -11.29
N LEU A 32 -7.03 -2.53 -10.04
CA LEU A 32 -5.79 -3.19 -9.64
C LEU A 32 -6.07 -4.68 -9.35
N ASP A 33 -5.05 -5.53 -9.47
CA ASP A 33 -5.18 -6.94 -9.11
C ASP A 33 -5.22 -7.09 -7.59
N TYR A 34 -6.34 -7.60 -7.07
CA TYR A 34 -6.51 -7.80 -5.63
C TYR A 34 -5.47 -8.74 -5.02
N SER A 35 -4.99 -9.74 -5.77
CA SER A 35 -3.95 -10.66 -5.29
C SER A 35 -2.63 -9.92 -5.06
N GLU A 36 -2.27 -8.97 -5.93
CA GLU A 36 -1.08 -8.15 -5.78
C GLU A 36 -1.21 -7.18 -4.60
N ILE A 37 -2.38 -6.55 -4.46
CA ILE A 37 -2.69 -5.68 -3.32
C ILE A 37 -2.62 -6.49 -2.01
N ASN A 38 -3.27 -7.65 -1.94
CA ASN A 38 -3.25 -8.49 -0.75
C ASN A 38 -1.83 -8.97 -0.42
N ALA A 39 -1.02 -9.35 -1.43
CA ALA A 39 0.37 -9.74 -1.21
C ALA A 39 1.23 -8.59 -0.67
N MET A 40 1.00 -7.36 -1.16
CA MET A 40 1.65 -6.14 -0.68
C MET A 40 1.32 -5.81 0.78
N PHE A 41 0.13 -6.19 1.27
CA PHE A 41 -0.31 -5.89 2.64
C PHE A 41 -0.27 -7.08 3.61
N HIS A 42 -0.17 -8.32 3.17
CA HIS A 42 -0.27 -9.48 4.08
C HIS A 42 0.84 -10.53 3.88
N ASP A 43 1.28 -10.81 2.65
CA ASP A 43 2.22 -11.91 2.38
C ASP A 43 3.69 -11.47 2.45
N GLY A 44 4.14 -10.66 1.48
CA GLY A 44 5.52 -10.16 1.38
C GLY A 44 5.71 -8.78 2.03
N GLY A 45 4.62 -8.02 2.14
CA GLY A 45 4.65 -6.64 2.59
C GLY A 45 5.17 -5.69 1.50
N ILE A 46 5.13 -4.38 1.78
CA ILE A 46 5.53 -3.33 0.83
C ILE A 46 6.98 -3.47 0.33
N LYS A 47 7.86 -4.14 1.09
CA LYS A 47 9.26 -4.35 0.71
C LYS A 47 9.44 -5.29 -0.50
N ASP A 48 8.52 -6.24 -0.69
CA ASP A 48 8.58 -7.30 -1.70
C ASP A 48 7.59 -7.03 -2.85
N ALA A 49 6.80 -5.96 -2.75
CA ALA A 49 5.86 -5.54 -3.77
C ALA A 49 6.58 -4.86 -4.95
N ASP A 50 6.02 -5.01 -6.15
CA ASP A 50 6.51 -4.30 -7.31
C ASP A 50 6.38 -2.79 -7.13
N VAL A 51 7.44 -2.07 -7.53
CA VAL A 51 7.52 -0.61 -7.37
C VAL A 51 6.39 0.09 -8.12
N SER A 52 5.95 -0.44 -9.26
CA SER A 52 4.79 0.08 -10.00
C SER A 52 3.52 0.01 -9.16
N THR A 53 3.22 -1.15 -8.55
CA THR A 53 2.05 -1.35 -7.69
C THR A 53 2.07 -0.41 -6.50
N VAL A 54 3.24 -0.24 -5.85
CA VAL A 54 3.38 0.70 -4.73
C VAL A 54 3.09 2.14 -5.19
N ILE A 55 3.59 2.56 -6.35
CA ILE A 55 3.34 3.90 -6.90
C ILE A 55 1.87 4.09 -7.23
N GLU A 56 1.23 3.12 -7.89
CA GLU A 56 -0.19 3.18 -8.26
C GLU A 56 -1.08 3.29 -7.02
N VAL A 57 -0.83 2.45 -6.01
CA VAL A 57 -1.57 2.48 -4.75
C VAL A 57 -1.41 3.84 -4.07
N CYS A 58 -0.18 4.32 -3.93
CA CYS A 58 0.09 5.61 -3.27
C CYS A 58 -0.56 6.78 -4.03
N SER A 59 -0.50 6.76 -5.36
CA SER A 59 -1.15 7.76 -6.21
C SER A 59 -2.67 7.75 -6.02
N ALA A 60 -3.28 6.56 -5.91
CA ALA A 60 -4.73 6.42 -5.73
C ALA A 60 -5.22 6.97 -4.39
N VAL A 61 -4.45 6.81 -3.31
CA VAL A 61 -4.81 7.32 -1.97
C VAL A 61 -4.21 8.69 -1.63
N GLY A 62 -3.56 9.35 -2.58
CA GLY A 62 -2.96 10.67 -2.39
C GLY A 62 -1.80 10.69 -1.39
N ILE A 63 -0.98 9.64 -1.38
CA ILE A 63 0.27 9.59 -0.62
C ILE A 63 1.44 9.92 -1.57
N ASP A 64 2.29 10.85 -1.16
CA ASP A 64 3.54 11.12 -1.87
C ASP A 64 4.54 9.97 -1.63
N VAL A 65 4.88 9.25 -2.69
CA VAL A 65 5.85 8.14 -2.67
C VAL A 65 7.23 8.60 -2.15
N ASN A 66 7.61 9.86 -2.37
CA ASN A 66 8.87 10.39 -1.84
C ASN A 66 8.85 10.51 -0.32
N GLU A 67 7.70 10.83 0.28
CA GLU A 67 7.54 10.88 1.73
C GLU A 67 7.65 9.47 2.34
N LEU A 68 7.10 8.46 1.68
CA LEU A 68 7.27 7.06 2.05
C LEU A 68 8.74 6.61 1.98
N ALA A 69 9.43 6.94 0.89
CA ALA A 69 10.83 6.58 0.69
C ALA A 69 11.75 7.15 1.79
N LYS A 70 11.46 8.37 2.27
CA LYS A 70 12.21 9.00 3.38
C LYS A 70 12.07 8.23 4.69
N LYS A 71 10.94 7.55 4.94
CA LYS A 71 10.69 6.79 6.17
C LYS A 71 11.44 5.46 6.22
N ILE A 72 11.83 4.92 5.07
CA ILE A 72 12.59 3.67 4.95
C ILE A 72 14.10 3.91 5.14
N LYS A 73 14.60 5.03 4.63
CA LYS A 73 15.98 5.50 4.78
C LYS A 73 16.37 5.63 6.26
#